data_AF-A0A7V9LB53-F1
#
_entry.id   AF-A0A7V9LB53-F1
#
_cell.length_a   1.000
_cell.length_b   1.000
_cell.length_c   1.000
_cell.angle_alpha   90.00
_cell.angle_beta   90.00
_cell.angle_gamma   90.00
#
_symmetry.space_group_name_H-M   'P 1'
#
loop_
_entity.id
_entity.type
_entity.pdbx_description
1 polymer ?
#
loop_
_entity_poly.entity_id
_entity_poly.type
_entity_poly.pdbx_seq_one_letter_code
_entity_poly.pdbx_strand_id
1 'polypeptide(L)'
;MRSTSESSLKWVWRGSALGVLGLGWLFILIQNKFHLTASVVYVMLAYLAGVAAVYALFRTGASAVGPETDHDPDSWTLPQSAREELEREKKTLLKAIKEAEFDAQMGKLTKRDFDEMVRNYRLRAIEVIKLLDTGGESVRAQIQREVRARAEVEAMHAKVESAHTGLAKRKNPNKAAAAAQLAARSAAAAGASPAIAAEAAKAAALATDLDAEDVPASADEIIAIKKADADDKAEKAEQVEQDAKADARAEKADAKADAKAEKAEAKHDVAEAEADKAAAKADKANGTDNGASKAADVVAAEADGKAENNGAKEATP
;
A
#
# COMPACT_ATOMS: atom_id res chain seq x y z
N MET A 1 2.53 4.02 -23.40
CA MET A 1 3.64 3.33 -24.11
C MET A 1 4.95 4.12 -23.95
N ARG A 2 5.53 4.20 -22.74
CA ARG A 2 6.73 5.03 -22.50
C ARG A 2 7.62 4.45 -21.38
N SER A 3 8.01 3.17 -21.47
CA SER A 3 8.80 2.48 -20.42
C SER A 3 9.93 1.56 -20.91
N THR A 4 10.28 1.54 -22.19
CA THR A 4 11.36 0.64 -22.70
C THR A 4 12.77 1.24 -22.65
N SER A 5 12.93 2.55 -22.44
CA SER A 5 14.23 3.22 -22.53
C SER A 5 15.13 3.00 -21.31
N GLU A 6 14.58 2.75 -20.11
CA GLU A 6 15.41 2.58 -18.91
C GLU A 6 16.08 1.20 -18.82
N SER A 7 15.46 0.17 -19.37
CA SER A 7 16.03 -1.19 -19.42
C SER A 7 17.26 -1.28 -20.33
N SER A 8 17.26 -0.54 -21.44
CA SER A 8 18.34 -0.60 -22.44
C SER A 8 19.64 0.01 -21.91
N LEU A 9 19.58 1.10 -21.13
CA LEU A 9 20.79 1.73 -20.58
C LEU A 9 21.51 0.82 -19.58
N LYS A 10 20.75 0.12 -18.72
CA LYS A 10 21.32 -0.82 -17.74
C LYS A 10 21.99 -2.03 -18.40
N TRP A 11 21.46 -2.48 -19.55
CA TRP A 11 22.03 -3.60 -20.31
C TRP A 11 23.33 -3.21 -21.03
N VAL A 12 23.38 -2.01 -21.61
CA VAL A 12 24.60 -1.47 -22.24
C VAL A 12 25.70 -1.27 -21.21
N TRP A 13 25.37 -0.77 -20.02
CA TRP A 13 26.35 -0.58 -18.95
C TRP A 13 26.93 -1.91 -18.43
N ARG A 14 26.09 -2.93 -18.23
CA ARG A 14 26.55 -4.27 -17.85
C ARG A 14 27.38 -4.94 -18.95
N GLY A 15 26.98 -4.79 -20.22
CA GLY A 15 27.74 -5.27 -21.37
C GLY A 15 29.11 -4.60 -21.49
N SER A 16 29.19 -3.29 -21.25
CA SER A 16 30.45 -2.55 -21.25
C SER A 16 31.39 -3.00 -20.13
N ALA A 17 30.86 -3.22 -18.91
CA ALA A 17 31.66 -3.70 -17.79
C ALA A 17 32.23 -5.10 -18.05
N LEU A 18 31.42 -6.01 -18.61
CA LEU A 18 31.86 -7.35 -19.03
C LEU A 18 32.87 -7.29 -20.18
N GLY A 19 32.69 -6.37 -21.12
CA GLY A 19 33.63 -6.16 -22.23
C GLY A 19 35.01 -5.73 -21.75
N VAL A 20 35.09 -4.76 -20.82
CA VAL A 20 36.37 -4.31 -20.23
C VAL A 20 37.04 -5.43 -19.43
N LEU A 21 36.25 -6.22 -18.70
CA LEU A 21 36.76 -7.38 -17.95
C LEU A 21 37.36 -8.44 -18.89
N GLY A 22 36.65 -8.78 -19.98
CA GLY A 22 37.12 -9.73 -20.99
C GLY A 22 38.36 -9.23 -21.74
N LEU A 23 38.42 -7.94 -22.08
CA LEU A 23 39.59 -7.31 -22.69
C LEU A 23 40.82 -7.34 -21.77
N GLY A 24 40.64 -7.09 -20.48
CA GLY A 24 41.71 -7.20 -19.48
C GLY A 24 42.24 -8.64 -19.36
N TRP A 25 41.33 -9.62 -19.35
CA TRP A 25 41.69 -11.03 -19.28
C TRP A 25 42.44 -11.52 -20.52
N LEU A 26 41.95 -11.12 -21.71
CA LEU A 26 42.57 -11.46 -22.99
C LEU A 26 43.94 -10.80 -23.15
N PHE A 27 44.11 -9.55 -22.69
CA PHE A 27 45.39 -8.85 -22.70
C PHE A 27 46.45 -9.56 -21.85
N ILE A 28 46.08 -10.04 -20.66
CA ILE A 28 47.00 -10.80 -19.78
C ILE A 28 47.44 -12.11 -20.44
N LEU A 29 46.53 -12.81 -21.12
CA LEU A 29 46.85 -14.06 -21.83
C LEU A 29 47.76 -13.84 -23.04
N ILE A 30 47.52 -12.78 -23.81
CA ILE A 30 48.36 -12.43 -24.98
C ILE A 30 49.76 -12.02 -24.54
N GLN A 31 49.87 -11.18 -23.49
CA GLN A 31 51.17 -10.68 -23.03
C GLN A 31 52.06 -11.80 -22.47
N ASN A 32 51.43 -12.83 -21.89
CA ASN A 32 52.14 -13.92 -21.23
C ASN A 32 52.38 -15.15 -22.12
N LYS A 33 52.08 -15.05 -23.43
CA LYS A 33 52.36 -16.07 -24.46
C LYS A 33 52.06 -17.51 -24.02
N PHE A 34 50.95 -17.73 -23.30
CA PHE A 34 50.49 -19.03 -22.77
C PHE A 34 51.45 -19.79 -21.84
N HIS A 35 52.48 -19.14 -21.29
CA HIS A 35 53.34 -19.78 -20.30
C HIS A 35 52.65 -19.78 -18.93
N LEU A 36 52.01 -20.90 -18.55
CA LEU A 36 51.46 -21.15 -17.21
C LEU A 36 52.59 -21.31 -16.17
N THR A 37 53.30 -20.22 -15.88
CA THR A 37 54.27 -20.16 -14.77
C THR A 37 53.58 -19.73 -13.48
N ALA A 38 54.16 -20.06 -12.32
CA ALA A 38 53.60 -19.73 -11.00
C ALA A 38 53.24 -18.24 -10.87
N SER A 39 54.05 -17.35 -11.46
CA SER A 39 53.83 -15.90 -11.51
C SER A 39 52.46 -15.51 -12.09
N VAL A 40 51.96 -16.25 -13.06
CA VAL A 40 50.68 -15.99 -13.75
C VAL A 40 49.50 -16.32 -12.86
N VAL A 41 49.62 -17.41 -12.10
CA VAL A 41 48.61 -17.82 -11.13
C VAL A 41 48.46 -16.73 -10.06
N TYR A 42 49.58 -16.16 -9.59
CA TYR A 42 49.55 -15.01 -8.67
C TYR A 42 48.89 -13.78 -9.29
N VAL A 43 49.17 -13.45 -10.56
CA VAL A 43 48.53 -12.31 -11.25
C VAL A 43 47.03 -12.55 -11.45
N MET A 44 46.61 -13.77 -11.78
CA MET A 44 45.20 -14.15 -11.91
C MET A 44 44.44 -14.05 -10.58
N LEU A 45 45.04 -14.54 -9.50
CA LEU A 45 44.46 -14.43 -8.16
C LEU A 45 44.38 -12.99 -7.68
N ALA A 46 45.43 -12.19 -7.91
CA ALA A 46 45.43 -10.77 -7.57
C ALA A 46 44.37 -9.98 -8.36
N TYR A 47 44.20 -10.30 -9.65
CA TYR A 47 43.16 -9.70 -10.48
C TYR A 47 41.75 -10.09 -10.02
N LEU A 48 41.50 -11.37 -9.75
CA LEU A 48 40.24 -11.84 -9.18
C LEU A 48 39.93 -11.19 -7.83
N ALA A 49 40.93 -11.05 -6.95
CA ALA A 49 40.78 -10.36 -5.67
C ALA A 49 40.46 -8.87 -5.87
N GLY A 50 41.11 -8.19 -6.82
CA GLY A 50 40.80 -6.80 -7.17
C GLY A 50 39.38 -6.62 -7.71
N VAL A 51 38.95 -7.49 -8.63
CA VAL A 51 37.58 -7.48 -9.17
C VAL A 51 36.57 -7.80 -8.08
N ALA A 52 36.86 -8.77 -7.20
CA ALA A 52 36.02 -9.09 -6.06
C ALA A 52 35.91 -7.93 -5.07
N ALA A 53 36.99 -7.19 -4.83
CA ALA A 53 36.99 -6.00 -3.97
C ALA A 53 36.19 -4.85 -4.59
N VAL A 54 36.37 -4.59 -5.90
CA VAL A 54 35.57 -3.59 -6.62
C VAL A 54 34.10 -4.01 -6.67
N TYR A 55 33.80 -5.29 -6.87
CA TYR A 55 32.44 -5.83 -6.85
C TYR A 55 31.82 -5.74 -5.45
N ALA A 56 32.57 -6.06 -4.40
CA ALA A 56 32.13 -5.91 -3.02
C ALA A 56 31.85 -4.43 -2.71
N LEU A 57 32.72 -3.52 -3.14
CA LEU A 57 32.53 -2.07 -2.98
C LEU A 57 31.33 -1.55 -3.79
N PHE A 58 31.15 -2.02 -5.03
CA PHE A 58 29.98 -1.68 -5.85
C PHE A 58 28.70 -2.27 -5.26
N ARG A 59 28.76 -3.46 -4.64
CA ARG A 59 27.63 -4.07 -3.96
C ARG A 59 27.26 -3.28 -2.71
N THR A 60 28.23 -2.87 -1.90
CA THR A 60 28.03 -2.01 -0.73
C THR A 60 27.58 -0.59 -1.12
N GLY A 61 28.08 -0.07 -2.24
CA GLY A 61 27.66 1.22 -2.80
C GLY A 61 26.27 1.16 -3.41
N ALA A 62 25.92 0.06 -4.08
CA ALA A 62 24.59 -0.17 -4.64
C ALA A 62 23.55 -0.42 -3.55
N SER A 63 23.90 -1.07 -2.44
CA SER A 63 23.02 -1.17 -1.27
C SER A 63 22.82 0.18 -0.57
N ALA A 64 23.75 1.13 -0.72
CA ALA A 64 23.64 2.46 -0.13
C ALA A 64 22.85 3.47 -0.99
N VAL A 65 22.70 3.23 -2.31
CA VAL A 65 22.13 4.21 -3.26
C VAL A 65 20.98 3.65 -4.11
N GLY A 66 20.80 2.32 -4.18
CA GLY A 66 19.70 1.69 -4.89
C GLY A 66 18.49 1.42 -3.98
N PRO A 67 17.25 1.50 -4.49
CA PRO A 67 16.14 0.85 -3.81
C PRO A 67 16.44 -0.65 -3.72
N GLU A 68 16.30 -1.20 -2.52
CA GLU A 68 16.75 -2.51 -2.06
C GLU A 68 16.67 -3.60 -3.14
N THR A 69 17.84 -4.05 -3.61
CA THR A 69 17.94 -5.23 -4.44
C THR A 69 18.27 -6.40 -3.52
N ASP A 70 17.22 -7.17 -3.25
CA ASP A 70 17.17 -8.58 -2.90
C ASP A 70 18.29 -9.15 -2.00
N HIS A 71 17.80 -9.74 -0.91
CA HIS A 71 18.36 -10.91 -0.23
C HIS A 71 19.23 -10.62 1.01
N ASP A 72 18.57 -10.23 2.10
CA ASP A 72 19.02 -10.63 3.44
C ASP A 72 17.81 -10.92 4.35
N PRO A 73 17.69 -12.14 4.93
CA PRO A 73 16.62 -12.46 5.88
C PRO A 73 16.82 -11.88 7.30
N ASP A 74 17.91 -11.13 7.57
CA ASP A 74 18.27 -10.63 8.90
C ASP A 74 18.54 -9.10 8.99
N SER A 75 17.96 -8.26 8.12
CA SER A 75 18.08 -6.80 8.22
C SER A 75 17.05 -6.19 9.19
N TRP A 76 17.31 -6.28 10.49
CA TRP A 76 16.43 -5.75 11.56
C TRP A 76 16.31 -4.20 11.62
N THR A 77 16.84 -3.40 10.67
CA THR A 77 17.00 -1.95 10.92
C THR A 77 16.84 -1.01 9.72
N LEU A 78 15.84 -1.18 8.85
CA LEU A 78 15.39 -0.08 7.97
C LEU A 78 13.86 0.00 7.88
N PRO A 79 13.28 1.21 7.71
CA PRO A 79 11.87 1.37 7.44
C PRO A 79 11.56 0.78 6.06
N GLN A 80 11.15 -0.50 6.03
CA GLN A 80 10.63 -1.18 4.85
C GLN A 80 9.59 -0.27 4.19
N SER A 81 9.75 -0.04 2.88
CA SER A 81 8.73 0.67 2.13
C SER A 81 7.42 -0.12 2.23
N ALA A 82 6.27 0.56 2.33
CA ALA A 82 4.97 -0.11 2.51
C ALA A 82 4.70 -1.16 1.41
N ARG A 83 5.23 -0.94 0.22
CA ARG A 83 5.19 -1.88 -0.91
C ARG A 83 6.04 -3.12 -0.68
N GLU A 84 7.22 -2.98 -0.13
CA GLU A 84 8.13 -4.08 0.14
C GLU A 84 7.62 -5.00 1.26
N GLU A 85 6.99 -4.43 2.29
CA GLU A 85 6.27 -5.22 3.29
C GLU A 85 5.16 -6.05 2.63
N LEU A 86 4.36 -5.45 1.75
CA LEU A 86 3.31 -6.17 1.01
C LEU A 86 3.88 -7.25 0.08
N GLU A 87 5.03 -7.02 -0.56
CA GLU A 87 5.69 -8.03 -1.38
C GLU A 87 6.21 -9.20 -0.54
N ARG A 88 6.69 -8.94 0.68
CA ARG A 88 7.09 -9.97 1.65
C ARG A 88 5.88 -10.75 2.16
N GLU A 89 4.80 -10.07 2.54
CA GLU A 89 3.55 -10.70 2.98
C GLU A 89 2.97 -11.62 1.89
N LYS A 90 2.97 -11.18 0.62
CA LYS A 90 2.57 -12.01 -0.52
C LYS A 90 3.42 -13.28 -0.61
N LYS A 91 4.75 -13.16 -0.54
CA LYS A 91 5.67 -14.31 -0.60
C LYS A 91 5.41 -15.29 0.56
N THR A 92 5.20 -14.76 1.77
CA THR A 92 4.90 -15.54 2.97
C THR A 92 3.57 -16.28 2.85
N LEU A 93 2.51 -15.62 2.37
CA LEU A 93 1.19 -16.25 2.18
C LEU A 93 1.22 -17.34 1.11
N LEU A 94 1.91 -17.12 -0.01
CA LEU A 94 2.06 -18.14 -1.05
C LEU A 94 2.86 -19.35 -0.56
N LYS A 95 3.85 -19.12 0.31
CA LYS A 95 4.61 -20.20 0.94
C LYS A 95 3.73 -20.98 1.93
N ALA A 96 2.98 -20.29 2.78
CA ALA A 96 2.06 -20.91 3.74
C ALA A 96 0.99 -21.78 3.04
N ILE A 97 0.46 -21.35 1.90
CA ILE A 97 -0.48 -22.15 1.10
C ILE A 97 0.18 -23.45 0.62
N LYS A 98 1.42 -23.38 0.14
CA LYS A 98 2.15 -24.58 -0.33
C LYS A 98 2.50 -25.53 0.80
N GLU A 99 2.89 -25.01 1.96
CA GLU A 99 3.17 -25.81 3.14
C GLU A 99 1.89 -26.48 3.68
N ALA A 100 0.76 -25.76 3.70
CA ALA A 100 -0.54 -26.34 4.06
C ALA A 100 -0.98 -27.44 3.08
N GLU A 101 -0.73 -27.28 1.78
CA GLU A 101 -1.02 -28.33 0.77
C GLU A 101 -0.13 -29.56 0.97
N PHE A 102 1.14 -29.35 1.28
CA PHE A 102 2.05 -30.43 1.63
C PHE A 102 1.62 -31.16 2.91
N ASP A 103 1.26 -30.45 3.97
CA ASP A 103 0.83 -31.07 5.23
C ASP A 103 -0.50 -31.83 5.09
N ALA A 104 -1.40 -31.37 4.22
CA ALA A 104 -2.61 -32.12 3.85
C ALA A 104 -2.28 -33.41 3.07
N GLN A 105 -1.35 -33.37 2.12
CA GLN A 105 -0.88 -34.56 1.39
C GLN A 105 -0.18 -35.57 2.30
N MET A 106 0.51 -35.09 3.33
CA MET A 106 1.17 -35.91 4.34
C MET A 106 0.20 -36.47 5.40
N GLY A 107 -1.10 -36.15 5.30
CA GLY A 107 -2.13 -36.61 6.23
C GLY A 107 -2.05 -35.98 7.62
N LYS A 108 -1.27 -34.91 7.81
CA LYS A 108 -1.16 -34.19 9.09
C LYS A 108 -2.35 -33.29 9.37
N LEU A 109 -3.06 -32.88 8.32
CA LEU A 109 -4.23 -32.02 8.38
C LEU A 109 -5.46 -32.76 7.84
N THR A 110 -6.60 -32.61 8.52
CA THR A 110 -7.86 -33.09 7.97
C THR A 110 -8.25 -32.26 6.76
N LYS A 111 -8.97 -32.85 5.80
CA LYS A 111 -9.39 -32.15 4.58
C LYS A 111 -10.24 -30.91 4.87
N ARG A 112 -11.02 -30.95 5.96
CA ARG A 112 -11.85 -29.82 6.41
C ARG A 112 -10.99 -28.66 6.91
N ASP A 113 -10.01 -28.94 7.77
CA ASP A 113 -9.14 -27.91 8.34
C ASP A 113 -8.22 -27.30 7.29
N PHE A 114 -7.73 -28.11 6.34
CA PHE A 114 -6.99 -27.64 5.17
C PHE A 114 -7.80 -26.64 4.34
N ASP A 115 -9.05 -26.98 4.00
CA ASP A 115 -9.90 -26.11 3.20
C ASP A 115 -10.20 -24.79 3.91
N GLU A 116 -10.38 -24.78 5.23
CA GLU A 116 -10.56 -23.57 6.04
C GLU A 116 -9.29 -22.71 6.07
N MET A 117 -8.11 -23.29 6.34
CA MET A 117 -6.83 -22.57 6.33
C MET A 117 -6.50 -21.97 4.95
N VAL A 118 -6.63 -22.76 3.88
CA VAL A 118 -6.32 -22.31 2.53
C VAL A 118 -7.29 -21.23 2.06
N ARG A 119 -8.57 -21.29 2.44
CA ARG A 119 -9.52 -20.20 2.18
C ARG A 119 -9.05 -18.90 2.81
N ASN A 120 -8.68 -18.91 4.09
CA ASN A 120 -8.20 -17.71 4.79
C ASN A 120 -6.91 -17.15 4.17
N TYR A 121 -5.93 -18.00 3.86
CA TYR A 121 -4.70 -17.54 3.21
C TYR A 121 -4.94 -17.00 1.80
N ARG A 122 -5.86 -17.59 1.03
CA ARG A 122 -6.22 -17.08 -0.30
C ARG A 122 -6.92 -15.73 -0.22
N LEU A 123 -7.85 -15.55 0.71
CA LEU A 123 -8.52 -14.25 0.93
C LEU A 123 -7.49 -13.16 1.25
N ARG A 124 -6.60 -13.43 2.21
CA ARG A 124 -5.54 -12.50 2.59
C ARG A 124 -4.54 -12.24 1.46
N ALA A 125 -4.17 -13.26 0.68
CA ALA A 125 -3.28 -13.10 -0.46
C ALA A 125 -3.91 -12.23 -1.56
N ILE A 126 -5.22 -12.36 -1.80
CA ILE A 126 -5.95 -11.51 -2.74
C ILE A 126 -5.94 -10.05 -2.27
N GLU A 127 -6.15 -9.79 -0.98
CA GLU A 127 -6.09 -8.44 -0.40
C GLU A 127 -4.71 -7.80 -0.57
N VAL A 128 -3.64 -8.53 -0.24
CA VAL A 128 -2.27 -8.04 -0.39
C VAL A 128 -1.93 -7.77 -1.86
N ILE A 129 -2.32 -8.66 -2.77
CA ILE A 129 -2.11 -8.45 -4.22
C ILE A 129 -2.89 -7.24 -4.73
N LYS A 130 -4.15 -7.07 -4.31
CA LYS A 130 -4.93 -5.87 -4.65
C LYS A 130 -4.24 -4.60 -4.17
N LEU A 131 -3.72 -4.60 -2.94
CA LEU A 131 -3.06 -3.44 -2.37
C LEU A 131 -1.78 -3.09 -3.13
N LEU A 132 -1.01 -4.10 -3.56
CA LEU A 132 0.13 -3.96 -4.47
C LEU A 132 -0.26 -3.41 -5.85
N ASP A 133 -1.36 -3.90 -6.43
CA ASP A 133 -1.86 -3.45 -7.75
C ASP A 133 -2.36 -2.00 -7.71
N THR A 134 -2.97 -1.57 -6.60
CA THR A 134 -3.28 -0.15 -6.33
C THR A 134 -2.04 0.71 -6.04
N GLY A 135 -0.84 0.12 -6.11
CA GLY A 135 0.45 0.81 -6.12
C GLY A 135 1.20 0.78 -4.80
N GLY A 136 0.68 0.10 -3.76
CA GLY A 136 1.27 0.15 -2.41
C GLY A 136 1.55 1.58 -1.96
N GLU A 137 0.79 2.56 -2.48
CA GLU A 137 1.01 3.97 -2.16
C GLU A 137 0.75 4.10 -0.68
N SER A 138 1.82 4.39 0.07
CA SER A 138 1.68 4.73 1.48
C SER A 138 0.57 5.78 1.62
N VAL A 139 -0.22 5.71 2.69
CA VAL A 139 -1.29 6.69 2.99
C VAL A 139 -0.80 8.13 2.78
N ARG A 140 0.48 8.39 3.07
CA ARG A 140 1.18 9.65 2.80
C ARG A 140 1.20 10.05 1.31
N ALA A 141 1.51 9.14 0.40
CA ALA A 141 1.53 9.41 -1.05
C ALA A 141 0.11 9.69 -1.58
N GLN A 142 -0.89 8.96 -1.09
CA GLN A 142 -2.30 9.20 -1.42
C GLN A 142 -2.77 10.57 -0.92
N ILE A 143 -2.42 10.94 0.33
CA ILE A 143 -2.70 12.28 0.88
C ILE A 143 -2.00 13.36 0.05
N GLN A 144 -0.74 13.18 -0.33
CA GLN A 144 -0.03 14.18 -1.14
C GLN A 144 -0.66 14.38 -2.52
N ARG A 145 -1.16 13.30 -3.15
CA ARG A 145 -1.88 13.34 -4.42
C ARG A 145 -3.20 14.09 -4.28
N GLU A 146 -3.97 13.78 -3.24
CA GLU A 146 -5.23 14.46 -2.92
C GLU A 146 -5.01 15.96 -2.63
N VAL A 147 -4.02 16.30 -1.80
CA VAL A 147 -3.68 17.68 -1.46
C VAL A 147 -3.26 18.46 -2.70
N ARG A 148 -2.45 17.87 -3.59
CA ARG A 148 -2.08 18.51 -4.86
C ARG A 148 -3.29 18.75 -5.75
N ALA A 149 -4.18 17.77 -5.87
CA ALA A 149 -5.39 17.92 -6.66
C ALA A 149 -6.29 19.04 -6.10
N ARG A 150 -6.43 19.14 -4.78
CA ARG A 150 -7.17 20.23 -4.13
C ARG A 150 -6.52 21.59 -4.36
N ALA A 151 -5.20 21.69 -4.25
CA ALA A 151 -4.47 22.92 -4.51
C ALA A 151 -4.61 23.40 -5.96
N GLU A 152 -4.65 22.49 -6.93
CA GLU A 152 -4.88 22.83 -8.34
C GLU A 152 -6.30 23.36 -8.58
N VAL A 153 -7.31 22.75 -7.96
CA VAL A 153 -8.71 23.22 -8.04
C VAL A 153 -8.86 24.61 -7.40
N GLU A 154 -8.24 24.82 -6.23
CA GLU A 154 -8.26 26.12 -5.54
C GLU A 154 -7.54 27.21 -6.36
N ALA A 155 -6.42 26.89 -7.00
CA ALA A 155 -5.72 27.79 -7.90
C ALA A 155 -6.56 28.16 -9.15
N MET A 156 -7.32 27.19 -9.69
CA MET A 156 -8.26 27.46 -10.78
C MET A 156 -9.42 28.37 -10.33
N HIS A 157 -9.96 28.13 -9.13
CA HIS A 157 -11.03 28.95 -8.58
C HIS A 157 -10.57 30.41 -8.36
N ALA A 158 -9.39 30.61 -7.78
CA ALA A 158 -8.79 31.94 -7.60
C ALA A 158 -8.54 32.66 -8.94
N LYS A 159 -8.20 31.92 -10.00
CA LYS A 159 -8.02 32.48 -11.34
C LYS A 159 -9.35 32.89 -11.99
N VAL A 160 -10.41 32.12 -11.79
CA VAL A 160 -11.76 32.45 -12.28
C VAL A 160 -12.32 33.66 -11.53
N GLU A 161 -12.11 33.73 -10.21
CA GLU A 161 -12.55 34.85 -9.37
C GLU A 161 -11.83 36.16 -9.75
N SER A 162 -10.51 36.11 -9.96
CA SER A 162 -9.74 37.27 -10.43
C SER A 162 -10.11 37.68 -11.87
N ALA A 163 -10.48 36.73 -12.74
CA ALA A 163 -11.02 37.06 -14.05
C ALA A 163 -12.38 37.75 -13.94
N HIS A 164 -13.30 37.23 -13.12
CA HIS A 164 -14.64 37.80 -12.96
C HIS A 164 -14.60 39.21 -12.35
N THR A 165 -13.77 39.42 -11.32
CA THR A 165 -13.55 40.75 -10.73
C THR A 165 -12.85 41.71 -11.70
N GLY A 166 -11.91 41.22 -12.51
CA GLY A 166 -11.26 41.99 -13.58
C GLY A 166 -12.22 42.39 -14.72
N LEU A 167 -13.19 41.54 -15.05
CA LEU A 167 -14.25 41.85 -16.02
C LEU A 167 -15.28 42.83 -15.46
N ALA A 168 -15.67 42.71 -14.19
CA ALA A 168 -16.56 43.67 -13.52
C ALA A 168 -15.98 45.10 -13.47
N LYS A 169 -14.64 45.22 -13.46
CA LYS A 169 -13.92 46.51 -13.48
C LYS A 169 -13.75 47.11 -14.88
N ARG A 170 -14.10 46.38 -15.95
CA ARG A 170 -14.10 46.93 -17.32
C ARG A 170 -15.38 47.74 -17.55
N LYS A 171 -15.31 48.99 -17.10
CA LYS A 171 -16.14 50.17 -17.45
C LYS A 171 -16.92 49.97 -18.76
N ASN A 172 -18.25 49.95 -18.68
CA ASN A 172 -19.13 49.91 -19.85
C ASN A 172 -18.90 51.18 -20.71
N PRO A 173 -18.23 51.09 -21.88
CA PRO A 173 -17.91 52.26 -22.70
C PRO A 173 -19.18 52.96 -23.22
N ASN A 174 -20.29 52.22 -23.31
CA ASN A 174 -21.58 52.75 -23.71
C ASN A 174 -22.21 53.72 -22.69
N LYS A 175 -21.92 53.59 -21.39
CA LYS A 175 -22.48 54.51 -20.38
C LYS A 175 -21.81 55.88 -20.44
N ALA A 176 -20.48 55.92 -20.60
CA ALA A 176 -19.73 57.15 -20.80
C ALA A 176 -20.06 57.82 -22.15
N ALA A 177 -20.22 57.02 -23.21
CA ALA A 177 -20.64 57.53 -24.52
C ALA A 177 -22.07 58.10 -24.51
N ALA A 178 -23.01 57.45 -23.79
CA ALA A 178 -24.38 57.95 -23.64
C ALA A 178 -24.44 59.26 -22.84
N ALA A 179 -23.66 59.38 -21.76
CA ALA A 179 -23.56 60.61 -20.97
C ALA A 179 -22.97 61.77 -21.79
N ALA A 180 -21.92 61.50 -22.57
CA ALA A 180 -21.31 62.48 -23.47
C ALA A 180 -22.28 62.96 -24.57
N GLN A 181 -23.08 62.05 -25.15
CA GLN A 181 -24.10 62.41 -26.14
C GLN A 181 -25.25 63.22 -25.54
N LEU A 182 -25.68 62.90 -24.32
CA LEU A 182 -26.73 63.64 -23.63
C LEU A 182 -26.29 65.07 -23.30
N ALA A 183 -25.04 65.23 -22.83
CA ALA A 183 -24.44 66.54 -22.55
C ALA A 183 -24.20 67.38 -23.82
N ALA A 184 -23.77 66.75 -24.92
CA ALA A 184 -23.64 67.43 -26.21
C ALA A 184 -25.00 67.92 -26.74
N ARG A 185 -26.06 67.12 -26.58
CA ARG A 185 -27.42 67.48 -26.99
C ARG A 185 -28.02 68.59 -26.13
N SER A 186 -27.80 68.58 -24.82
CA SER A 186 -28.30 69.64 -23.93
C SER A 186 -27.56 70.97 -24.17
N ALA A 187 -26.25 70.93 -24.42
CA ALA A 187 -25.47 72.13 -24.77
C ALA A 187 -25.87 72.70 -26.14
N ALA A 188 -26.14 71.86 -27.14
CA ALA A 188 -26.63 72.29 -28.44
C ALA A 188 -28.05 72.90 -28.35
N ALA A 189 -28.94 72.32 -27.53
CA ALA A 189 -30.28 72.86 -27.29
C ALA A 189 -30.26 74.24 -26.60
N ALA A 190 -29.20 74.54 -25.83
CA ALA A 190 -28.97 75.84 -25.21
C ALA A 190 -28.33 76.89 -26.14
N GLY A 191 -28.15 76.58 -27.43
CA GLY A 191 -27.56 77.51 -28.41
C GLY A 191 -26.05 77.69 -28.29
N ALA A 192 -25.36 76.79 -27.58
CA ALA A 192 -23.92 76.87 -27.41
C ALA A 192 -23.18 76.56 -28.73
N SER A 193 -22.09 77.29 -28.98
CA SER A 193 -21.17 77.02 -30.10
C SER A 193 -20.66 75.57 -30.05
N PRO A 194 -20.41 74.90 -31.19
CA PRO A 194 -19.96 73.50 -31.23
C PRO A 194 -18.70 73.22 -30.39
N ALA A 195 -17.84 74.22 -30.18
CA ALA A 195 -16.68 74.10 -29.31
C ALA A 195 -17.05 73.89 -27.83
N ILE A 196 -18.08 74.61 -27.34
CA ILE A 196 -18.55 74.51 -25.95
C ILE A 196 -19.32 73.21 -25.73
N ALA A 197 -20.07 72.74 -26.73
CA ALA A 197 -20.75 71.44 -26.67
C ALA A 197 -19.76 70.26 -26.63
N ALA A 198 -18.64 70.36 -27.34
CA ALA A 198 -17.58 69.35 -27.30
C ALA A 198 -16.84 69.33 -25.94
N GLU A 199 -16.62 70.51 -25.34
CA GLU A 199 -16.00 70.62 -24.02
C GLU A 199 -16.92 70.07 -22.91
N ALA A 200 -18.23 70.37 -22.97
CA ALA A 200 -19.23 69.82 -22.05
C ALA A 200 -19.35 68.29 -22.15
N ALA A 201 -19.27 67.73 -23.37
CA ALA A 201 -19.27 66.28 -23.57
C ALA A 201 -18.02 65.61 -22.99
N LYS A 202 -16.84 66.25 -23.11
CA LYS A 202 -15.59 65.77 -22.53
C LYS A 202 -15.60 65.85 -21.00
N ALA A 203 -16.14 66.92 -20.43
CA ALA A 203 -16.31 67.09 -18.99
C ALA A 203 -17.28 66.06 -18.41
N ALA A 204 -18.41 65.79 -19.09
CA ALA A 204 -19.38 64.77 -18.67
C ALA A 204 -18.80 63.34 -18.73
N ALA A 205 -18.01 63.03 -19.76
CA ALA A 205 -17.32 61.74 -19.85
C ALA A 205 -16.30 61.54 -18.72
N LEU A 206 -15.61 62.60 -18.30
CA LEU A 206 -14.63 62.57 -17.21
C LEU A 206 -15.30 62.51 -15.83
N ALA A 207 -16.47 63.15 -15.65
CA ALA A 207 -17.24 63.06 -14.41
C ALA A 207 -17.75 61.63 -14.13
N THR A 208 -18.07 60.86 -15.18
CA THR A 208 -18.46 59.44 -15.02
C THR A 208 -17.32 58.50 -14.62
N ASP A 209 -16.07 58.96 -14.56
CA ASP A 209 -14.93 58.20 -14.03
C ASP A 209 -14.71 58.39 -12.52
N LEU A 210 -15.36 59.37 -11.89
CA LEU A 210 -15.11 59.72 -10.48
C LEU A 210 -16.26 59.36 -9.52
N ASP A 211 -17.45 59.04 -10.03
CA ASP A 211 -18.61 58.66 -9.21
C ASP A 211 -19.03 57.21 -9.48
N ALA A 212 -18.37 56.27 -8.81
CA ALA A 212 -18.89 54.93 -8.58
C ALA A 212 -18.40 54.40 -7.23
N GLU A 213 -18.58 55.19 -6.18
CA GLU A 213 -18.81 54.63 -4.85
C GLU A 213 -20.29 54.21 -4.77
N ASP A 214 -20.49 52.95 -4.43
CA ASP A 214 -21.70 52.27 -3.98
C ASP A 214 -23.02 53.07 -3.94
N VAL A 215 -23.98 52.64 -4.76
CA VAL A 215 -25.39 52.55 -4.35
C VAL A 215 -25.91 51.17 -4.77
N PRO A 216 -26.37 50.34 -3.81
CA PRO A 216 -26.60 48.91 -4.01
C PRO A 216 -27.81 48.62 -4.91
N ALA A 217 -27.73 47.51 -5.63
CA ALA A 217 -28.91 46.82 -6.17
C ALA A 217 -29.96 46.68 -5.05
N SER A 218 -31.21 46.97 -5.41
CA SER A 218 -32.37 47.00 -4.52
C SER A 218 -32.38 45.85 -3.51
N ALA A 219 -32.70 46.18 -2.25
CA ALA A 219 -32.73 45.26 -1.11
C ALA A 219 -33.54 43.97 -1.35
N ASP A 220 -34.50 44.00 -2.27
CA ASP A 220 -35.34 42.85 -2.63
C ASP A 220 -34.58 41.74 -3.37
N GLU A 221 -33.52 42.06 -4.13
CA GLU A 221 -32.73 41.07 -4.88
C GLU A 221 -31.70 40.37 -3.99
N ILE A 222 -31.13 41.08 -3.00
CA ILE A 222 -30.21 40.51 -2.01
C ILE A 222 -30.97 39.59 -1.04
N ILE A 223 -32.23 39.89 -0.72
CA ILE A 223 -33.09 39.01 0.10
C ILE A 223 -33.48 37.75 -0.68
N ALA A 224 -33.70 37.83 -1.99
CA ALA A 224 -34.01 36.66 -2.82
C ALA A 224 -32.80 35.71 -2.98
N ILE A 225 -31.59 36.24 -3.17
CA ILE A 225 -30.37 35.43 -3.28
C ILE A 225 -30.01 34.79 -1.93
N LYS A 226 -30.06 35.56 -0.82
CA LYS A 226 -29.82 35.01 0.53
C LYS A 226 -30.87 33.98 0.95
N LYS A 227 -32.10 34.06 0.45
CA LYS A 227 -33.15 33.08 0.75
C LYS A 227 -32.94 31.78 -0.04
N ALA A 228 -32.54 31.87 -1.30
CA ALA A 228 -32.16 30.69 -2.10
C ALA A 228 -30.94 29.96 -1.52
N ASP A 229 -29.93 30.69 -1.04
CA ASP A 229 -28.76 30.11 -0.38
C ASP A 229 -29.06 29.55 1.02
N ALA A 230 -30.11 30.02 1.69
CA ALA A 230 -30.53 29.52 3.00
C ALA A 230 -31.36 28.23 2.88
N ASP A 231 -32.24 28.13 1.88
CA ASP A 231 -33.07 26.96 1.63
C ASP A 231 -32.21 25.77 1.12
N ASP A 232 -31.23 26.01 0.24
CA ASP A 232 -30.31 24.97 -0.26
C ASP A 232 -29.34 24.45 0.84
N LYS A 233 -29.07 25.30 1.84
CA LYS A 233 -28.21 24.95 3.00
C LYS A 233 -28.99 24.24 4.11
N ALA A 234 -30.29 24.51 4.24
CA ALA A 234 -31.17 23.78 5.15
C ALA A 234 -31.42 22.35 4.65
N GLU A 235 -31.66 22.17 3.35
CA GLU A 235 -31.90 20.85 2.76
C GLU A 235 -30.65 19.96 2.82
N LYS A 236 -29.46 20.52 2.59
CA LYS A 236 -28.18 19.79 2.78
C LYS A 236 -27.87 19.48 4.24
N ALA A 237 -28.27 20.33 5.20
CA ALA A 237 -28.06 20.04 6.62
C ALA A 237 -28.95 18.89 7.10
N GLU A 238 -30.19 18.82 6.60
CA GLU A 238 -31.12 17.73 6.92
C GLU A 238 -30.69 16.40 6.27
N GLN A 239 -30.15 16.44 5.05
CA GLN A 239 -29.57 15.28 4.38
C GLN A 239 -28.36 14.73 5.17
N VAL A 240 -27.44 15.60 5.61
CA VAL A 240 -26.25 15.21 6.39
C VAL A 240 -26.64 14.63 7.76
N GLU A 241 -27.69 15.14 8.41
CA GLU A 241 -28.17 14.59 9.68
C GLU A 241 -28.87 13.24 9.49
N GLN A 242 -29.58 13.03 8.38
CA GLN A 242 -30.19 11.72 8.05
C GLN A 242 -29.13 10.67 7.70
N ASP A 243 -28.11 11.03 6.93
CA ASP A 243 -27.01 10.14 6.57
C ASP A 243 -26.18 9.76 7.81
N ALA A 244 -25.87 10.73 8.69
CA ALA A 244 -25.18 10.46 9.95
C ALA A 244 -26.00 9.55 10.90
N LYS A 245 -27.33 9.66 10.89
CA LYS A 245 -28.22 8.76 11.65
C LYS A 245 -28.31 7.36 11.04
N ALA A 246 -28.17 7.22 9.71
CA ALA A 246 -28.12 5.93 9.04
C ALA A 246 -26.82 5.19 9.37
N ASP A 247 -25.68 5.87 9.31
CA ASP A 247 -24.37 5.32 9.64
C ASP A 247 -24.28 4.87 11.11
N ALA A 248 -24.77 5.70 12.04
CA ALA A 248 -24.83 5.35 13.46
C ALA A 248 -25.77 4.15 13.75
N ARG A 249 -26.72 3.86 12.87
CA ARG A 249 -27.64 2.72 13.01
C ARG A 249 -27.05 1.44 12.41
N ALA A 250 -26.22 1.55 11.37
CA ALA A 250 -25.45 0.45 10.82
C ALA A 250 -24.37 -0.01 11.82
N GLU A 251 -23.60 0.93 12.39
CA GLU A 251 -22.55 0.61 13.37
C GLU A 251 -23.12 -0.09 14.63
N LYS A 252 -24.31 0.33 15.09
CA LYS A 252 -25.00 -0.34 16.21
C LYS A 252 -25.58 -1.71 15.85
N ALA A 253 -25.86 -1.98 14.57
CA ALA A 253 -26.32 -3.29 14.13
C ALA A 253 -25.16 -4.28 14.06
N ASP A 254 -24.00 -3.84 13.58
CA ASP A 254 -22.79 -4.66 13.49
C ASP A 254 -22.26 -5.02 14.87
N ALA A 255 -22.16 -4.05 15.80
CA ALA A 255 -21.76 -4.31 17.18
C ALA A 255 -22.69 -5.29 17.92
N LYS A 256 -23.98 -5.33 17.56
CA LYS A 256 -24.95 -6.27 18.14
C LYS A 256 -24.85 -7.66 17.52
N ALA A 257 -24.38 -7.78 16.27
CA ALA A 257 -24.11 -9.06 15.63
C ALA A 257 -22.87 -9.72 16.24
N ASP A 258 -21.81 -8.94 16.45
CA ASP A 258 -20.56 -9.43 17.04
C ASP A 258 -20.74 -9.92 18.48
N ALA A 259 -21.45 -9.14 19.31
CA ALA A 259 -21.78 -9.56 20.68
C ALA A 259 -22.67 -10.81 20.74
N LYS A 260 -23.45 -11.09 19.69
CA LYS A 260 -24.27 -12.31 19.59
C LYS A 260 -23.44 -13.52 19.15
N ALA A 261 -22.44 -13.32 18.30
CA ALA A 261 -21.50 -14.35 17.88
C ALA A 261 -20.59 -14.79 19.04
N GLU A 262 -20.02 -13.83 19.78
CA GLU A 262 -19.15 -14.12 20.94
C GLU A 262 -19.91 -14.91 22.03
N LYS A 263 -21.19 -14.58 22.26
CA LYS A 263 -22.04 -15.31 23.22
C LYS A 263 -22.44 -16.72 22.72
N ALA A 264 -22.36 -16.98 21.41
CA ALA A 264 -22.61 -18.32 20.85
C ALA A 264 -21.37 -19.20 20.97
N GLU A 265 -20.17 -18.64 20.73
CA GLU A 265 -18.89 -19.35 20.89
C GLU A 265 -18.65 -19.72 22.36
N ALA A 266 -18.86 -18.80 23.30
CA ALA A 266 -18.72 -19.10 24.73
C ALA A 266 -19.68 -20.20 25.23
N LYS A 267 -20.81 -20.42 24.55
CA LYS A 267 -21.72 -21.54 24.86
C LYS A 267 -21.26 -22.87 24.27
N HIS A 268 -20.56 -22.83 23.13
CA HIS A 268 -20.00 -24.03 22.51
C HIS A 268 -18.85 -24.58 23.36
N ASP A 269 -17.94 -23.71 23.81
CA ASP A 269 -16.78 -24.12 24.62
C ASP A 269 -17.17 -24.75 25.97
N VAL A 270 -18.26 -24.25 26.58
CA VAL A 270 -18.80 -24.81 27.83
C VAL A 270 -19.43 -26.19 27.57
N ALA A 271 -20.05 -26.42 26.42
CA ALA A 271 -20.63 -27.71 26.06
C ALA A 271 -19.55 -28.76 25.75
N GLU A 272 -18.46 -28.36 25.10
CA GLU A 272 -17.32 -29.24 24.80
C GLU A 272 -16.58 -29.66 26.09
N ALA A 273 -16.39 -28.73 27.02
CA ALA A 273 -15.80 -29.02 28.33
C ALA A 273 -16.65 -29.98 29.20
N GLU A 274 -17.98 -29.93 29.08
CA GLU A 274 -18.86 -30.91 29.74
C GLU A 274 -18.80 -32.30 29.08
N ALA A 275 -18.66 -32.36 27.75
CA ALA A 275 -18.51 -33.62 27.02
C ALA A 275 -17.20 -34.35 27.39
N ASP A 276 -16.08 -33.62 27.50
CA ASP A 276 -14.78 -34.19 27.88
C ASP A 276 -14.78 -34.70 29.32
N LYS A 277 -15.46 -34.00 30.24
CA LYS A 277 -15.66 -34.49 31.62
C LYS A 277 -16.50 -35.76 31.66
N ALA A 278 -17.50 -35.89 30.78
CA ALA A 278 -18.31 -37.10 30.68
C ALA A 278 -17.49 -38.29 30.14
N ALA A 279 -16.64 -38.07 29.13
CA ALA A 279 -15.77 -39.09 28.56
C ALA A 279 -14.71 -39.58 29.56
N ALA A 280 -14.06 -38.67 30.30
CA ALA A 280 -13.07 -39.03 31.33
C ALA A 280 -13.68 -39.84 32.48
N LYS A 281 -14.96 -39.61 32.80
CA LYS A 281 -15.69 -40.39 33.81
C LYS A 281 -16.02 -41.81 33.34
N ALA A 282 -16.23 -42.01 32.04
CA ALA A 282 -16.49 -43.33 31.46
C ALA A 282 -15.22 -44.20 31.40
N ASP A 283 -14.07 -43.60 31.04
CA ASP A 283 -12.79 -44.33 30.98
C ASP A 283 -12.35 -44.85 32.36
N LYS A 284 -12.57 -44.05 33.41
CA LYS A 284 -12.24 -44.44 34.80
C LYS A 284 -13.12 -45.58 35.32
N ALA A 285 -14.30 -45.81 34.74
CA ALA A 285 -15.16 -46.94 35.10
C ALA A 285 -14.72 -48.26 34.45
N ASN A 286 -13.94 -48.22 33.36
CA ASN A 286 -13.56 -49.41 32.58
C ASN A 286 -12.14 -49.92 32.89
N GLY A 287 -11.32 -49.13 33.60
CA GLY A 287 -9.91 -49.43 33.88
C GLY A 287 -9.62 -50.38 35.06
N THR A 288 -10.63 -50.81 35.82
CA THR A 288 -10.42 -51.60 37.05
C THR A 288 -10.38 -53.13 36.89
N ASP A 289 -10.59 -53.70 35.71
CA ASP A 289 -10.74 -55.15 35.55
C ASP A 289 -9.52 -55.90 34.96
N ASN A 290 -8.49 -55.18 34.47
CA ASN A 290 -7.35 -55.82 33.77
C ASN A 290 -6.15 -56.20 34.66
N GLY A 291 -6.29 -56.13 35.99
CA GLY A 291 -5.21 -56.43 36.95
C GLY A 291 -4.94 -57.92 37.20
N ALA A 292 -5.79 -58.84 36.72
CA ALA A 292 -5.73 -60.25 37.13
C ALA A 292 -5.00 -61.19 36.15
N SER A 293 -4.71 -60.80 34.90
CA SER A 293 -4.17 -61.77 33.90
C SER A 293 -2.64 -61.83 33.80
N LYS A 294 -1.89 -60.91 34.43
CA LYS A 294 -0.42 -60.80 34.23
C LYS A 294 0.44 -61.66 35.18
N ALA A 295 -0.16 -62.48 36.04
CA ALA A 295 0.57 -63.32 36.99
C ALA A 295 0.91 -64.74 36.48
N ALA A 296 0.41 -65.16 35.30
CA ALA A 296 0.56 -66.55 34.84
C ALA A 296 1.77 -66.82 33.92
N ASP A 297 2.38 -65.80 33.30
CA ASP A 297 3.35 -66.01 32.21
C ASP A 297 4.83 -66.04 32.63
N VAL A 298 5.16 -65.76 33.89
CA VAL A 298 6.57 -65.60 34.33
C VAL A 298 7.21 -66.90 34.89
N VAL A 299 6.45 -67.99 35.04
CA VAL A 299 6.96 -69.23 35.68
C VAL A 299 7.52 -70.27 34.69
N ALA A 300 7.42 -70.07 33.37
CA ALA A 300 7.75 -71.10 32.38
C ALA A 300 9.19 -71.05 31.78
N ALA A 301 10.05 -70.09 32.18
CA ALA A 301 11.32 -69.84 31.47
C ALA A 301 12.62 -70.32 32.17
N GLU A 302 12.55 -71.04 33.30
CA GLU A 302 13.73 -71.38 34.12
C GLU A 302 13.97 -72.91 34.26
N ALA A 303 13.96 -73.66 33.15
CA ALA A 303 14.16 -75.12 33.19
C ALA A 303 15.15 -75.71 32.17
N ASP A 304 15.76 -74.94 31.26
CA ASP A 304 16.51 -75.52 30.13
C ASP A 304 17.96 -74.99 29.99
N GLY A 305 18.78 -75.17 31.04
CA GLY A 305 20.15 -74.65 31.06
C GLY A 305 21.17 -75.44 31.89
N LYS A 306 20.92 -76.73 32.18
CA LYS A 306 21.80 -77.54 33.06
C LYS A 306 22.06 -78.94 32.52
N ALA A 307 22.69 -79.07 31.36
CA ALA A 307 23.11 -80.37 30.84
C ALA A 307 24.30 -80.29 29.87
N GLU A 308 25.37 -79.56 30.17
CA GLU A 308 26.55 -79.59 29.28
C GLU A 308 27.87 -79.23 29.98
N ASN A 309 28.21 -79.92 31.08
CA ASN A 309 29.60 -79.92 31.58
C ASN A 309 29.89 -81.12 32.50
N ASN A 310 30.14 -82.29 31.92
CA ASN A 310 30.90 -83.36 32.56
C ASN A 310 31.23 -84.46 31.53
N GLY A 311 32.45 -84.46 31.01
CA GLY A 311 32.87 -85.53 30.10
C GLY A 311 34.22 -85.30 29.43
N ALA A 312 35.29 -85.06 30.20
CA ALA A 312 36.66 -85.13 29.68
C ALA A 312 37.67 -85.40 30.80
N LYS A 313 37.74 -86.65 31.28
CA LYS A 313 38.90 -87.22 31.99
C LYS A 313 38.90 -88.74 31.78
N GLU A 314 40.11 -89.29 31.64
CA GLU A 314 40.47 -90.71 31.34
C GLU A 314 40.47 -91.04 29.84
N ALA A 315 41.45 -91.69 29.21
CA ALA A 315 42.73 -92.33 29.59
C ALA A 315 43.68 -92.19 28.36
N THR A 316 44.98 -92.45 28.39
CA THR A 316 45.65 -93.77 28.42
C THR A 316 47.20 -93.55 28.38
N PRO A 317 48.02 -94.56 28.74
CA PRO A 317 49.45 -94.44 29.10
C PRO A 317 50.44 -94.36 27.94
#